data_AF-A0A2P8I172-F1
#
_entry.id   AF-A0A2P8I172-F1
#
_cell.length_a   1.000
_cell.length_b   1.000
_cell.length_c   1.000
_cell.angle_alpha   90.00
_cell.angle_beta   90.00
_cell.angle_gamma   90.00
#
_symmetry.space_group_name_H-M   'P 1'
#
loop_
_entity.id
_entity.type
_entity.pdbx_description
1 polymer ?
#
loop_
_entity_poly.entity_id
_entity_poly.type
_entity_poly.pdbx_seq_one_letter_code
_entity_poly.pdbx_strand_id
1 'polypeptide(L)'
;MAPVVAPPSTPDLIAQMLVILGALLLCFVLQFAAIGILKHDRDQSRAYDELRGLLANATAPVAAVDEGGRLIGTGTPVALLEIPRLGVREVVGEGTSSDALKSGPGHLRDSPLPGQAGASVIFGRRAGYGGPFAHIGELGQGDRITVTTGQGVHVYQVQGVRRAGDPYRHKPAAGKGGLTLVTADGSFFLPSDVLRVDAKLVSDVRPTSGALPSFAVPEHERPMAGDAGALVPVALWALIVVVAAFGVVYLYQRLGRWHAWVVGVPLLGALGVTLADQTAALLPNLI
;
A
#
# COMPACT_ATOMS: atom_id res chain seq x y z
N MET A 1 -4.54 -35.80 -43.60
CA MET A 1 -3.58 -34.76 -44.02
C MET A 1 -3.78 -33.58 -43.07
N ALA A 2 -2.91 -33.41 -42.06
CA ALA A 2 -3.05 -32.28 -41.14
C ALA A 2 -2.73 -30.99 -41.91
N PRO A 3 -3.57 -29.94 -41.83
CA PRO A 3 -3.28 -28.70 -42.53
C PRO A 3 -1.98 -28.10 -41.99
N VAL A 4 -0.99 -27.93 -42.87
CA VAL A 4 0.24 -27.20 -42.57
C VAL A 4 -0.16 -25.73 -42.44
N VAL A 5 -0.29 -25.25 -41.22
CA VAL A 5 -0.53 -23.84 -40.93
C VAL A 5 0.73 -23.08 -41.35
N ALA A 6 0.59 -22.16 -42.31
CA ALA A 6 1.70 -21.32 -42.75
C ALA A 6 2.23 -20.49 -41.57
N PRO A 7 3.56 -20.21 -41.50
CA PRO A 7 4.10 -19.35 -40.47
C PRO A 7 3.43 -17.97 -40.53
N PRO A 8 3.18 -17.32 -39.38
CA PRO A 8 2.52 -16.02 -39.33
C PRO A 8 3.33 -14.98 -40.11
N SER A 9 2.61 -14.14 -40.84
CA SER A 9 3.24 -13.03 -41.56
C SER A 9 3.74 -11.98 -40.56
N THR A 10 4.73 -11.17 -40.95
CA THR A 10 5.22 -10.06 -40.10
C THR A 10 4.12 -9.12 -39.59
N PRO A 11 3.08 -8.72 -40.37
CA PRO A 11 1.99 -7.91 -39.82
C PRO A 11 1.13 -8.65 -38.80
N ASP A 12 0.95 -9.97 -38.92
CA ASP A 12 0.20 -10.76 -37.94
C ASP A 12 0.91 -10.81 -36.59
N LEU A 13 2.25 -10.91 -36.60
CA LEU A 13 3.06 -10.87 -35.38
C LEU A 13 2.98 -9.51 -34.69
N ILE A 14 3.08 -8.42 -35.46
CA ILE A 14 2.96 -7.06 -34.92
C ILE A 14 1.56 -6.85 -34.30
N ALA A 15 0.51 -7.29 -34.99
CA ALA A 15 -0.86 -7.20 -34.48
C ALA A 15 -1.02 -7.98 -33.16
N GLN A 16 -0.48 -9.19 -33.06
CA GLN A 16 -0.51 -9.99 -31.83
C GLN A 16 0.23 -9.31 -30.68
N MET A 17 1.42 -8.76 -30.94
CA MET A 17 2.20 -8.03 -29.92
C MET A 17 1.44 -6.81 -29.40
N LEU A 18 0.80 -6.03 -30.29
CA LEU A 18 0.00 -4.87 -29.90
C LEU A 18 -1.25 -5.27 -29.08
N VAL A 19 -1.91 -6.37 -29.43
CA VAL A 19 -3.05 -6.88 -28.66
C VAL A 19 -2.64 -7.32 -27.25
N ILE A 20 -1.52 -8.04 -27.13
CA ILE A 20 -0.98 -8.46 -25.83
C ILE A 20 -0.59 -7.23 -25.00
N LEU A 21 0.11 -6.27 -25.59
CA LEU A 21 0.49 -5.03 -24.92
C LEU A 21 -0.76 -4.26 -24.45
N GLY A 22 -1.77 -4.11 -25.31
CA GLY A 22 -3.04 -3.47 -24.97
C GLY A 22 -3.77 -4.20 -23.83
N ALA A 23 -3.78 -5.53 -23.83
CA ALA A 23 -4.38 -6.32 -22.76
C ALA A 23 -3.62 -6.17 -21.42
N LEU A 24 -2.29 -6.10 -21.45
CA LEU A 24 -1.47 -5.87 -20.25
C LEU A 24 -1.70 -4.46 -19.68
N LEU A 25 -1.75 -3.44 -20.54
CA LEU A 25 -2.08 -2.07 -20.14
C LEU A 25 -3.49 -2.00 -19.54
N LEU A 26 -4.47 -2.71 -20.14
CA LEU A 26 -5.81 -2.80 -19.59
C LEU A 26 -5.82 -3.49 -18.22
N CYS A 27 -5.11 -4.60 -18.05
CA CYS A 27 -4.96 -5.27 -16.75
C CYS A 27 -4.33 -4.33 -15.71
N PHE A 28 -3.34 -3.53 -16.11
CA PHE A 28 -2.72 -2.54 -15.24
C PHE A 28 -3.71 -1.47 -14.79
N VAL A 29 -4.51 -0.92 -15.70
CA VAL A 29 -5.57 0.05 -15.35
C VAL A 29 -6.62 -0.59 -14.44
N LEU A 30 -7.08 -1.82 -14.75
CA LEU A 30 -8.04 -2.56 -13.93
C LEU A 30 -7.50 -2.88 -12.52
N GLN A 31 -6.19 -3.08 -12.40
CA GLN A 31 -5.52 -3.33 -11.13
C GLN A 31 -5.72 -2.16 -10.17
N PHE A 32 -5.55 -0.92 -10.61
CA PHE A 32 -5.75 0.26 -9.75
C PHE A 32 -7.23 0.65 -9.61
N ALA A 33 -8.03 0.50 -10.67
CA ALA A 33 -9.41 0.99 -10.70
C ALA A 33 -10.44 0.04 -10.05
N ALA A 34 -10.15 -1.26 -9.95
CA ALA A 34 -11.11 -2.24 -9.44
C ALA A 34 -10.47 -3.30 -8.53
N ILE A 35 -9.46 -4.02 -9.02
CA ILE A 35 -8.91 -5.18 -8.30
C ILE A 35 -8.20 -4.75 -7.00
N GLY A 36 -7.49 -3.63 -7.03
CA GLY A 36 -6.80 -3.05 -5.88
C GLY A 36 -7.77 -2.62 -4.78
N ILE A 37 -8.93 -2.06 -5.13
CA ILE A 37 -9.97 -1.69 -4.16
C ILE A 37 -10.52 -2.96 -3.48
N LEU A 38 -10.84 -4.00 -4.25
CA LEU A 38 -11.31 -5.27 -3.71
C LEU A 38 -10.27 -5.97 -2.83
N LYS A 39 -8.98 -5.90 -3.21
CA LYS A 39 -7.87 -6.42 -2.40
C LYS A 39 -7.75 -5.66 -1.08
N HIS A 40 -7.77 -4.33 -1.13
CA HIS A 40 -7.76 -3.46 0.04
C HIS A 40 -8.89 -3.80 1.01
N ASP A 41 -10.14 -3.84 0.54
CA ASP A 41 -11.31 -4.13 1.39
C ASP A 41 -11.21 -5.51 2.06
N ARG A 42 -10.76 -6.52 1.30
CA ARG A 42 -10.52 -7.87 1.83
C ARG A 42 -9.43 -7.87 2.89
N ASP A 43 -8.33 -7.19 2.63
CA ASP A 43 -7.16 -7.19 3.50
C ASP A 43 -7.43 -6.38 4.78
N GLN A 44 -8.18 -5.28 4.69
CA GLN A 44 -8.71 -4.53 5.83
C GLN A 44 -9.67 -5.34 6.70
N SER A 45 -10.57 -6.11 6.07
CA SER A 45 -11.49 -6.98 6.83
C SER A 45 -10.70 -8.02 7.65
N ARG A 46 -9.70 -8.65 7.04
CA ARG A 46 -8.82 -9.63 7.71
C ARG A 46 -7.99 -8.98 8.81
N ALA A 47 -7.37 -7.84 8.53
CA ALA A 47 -6.55 -7.11 9.48
C ALA A 47 -7.37 -6.63 10.69
N TYR A 48 -8.65 -6.28 10.48
CA TYR A 48 -9.56 -5.89 11.56
C TYR A 48 -9.91 -7.07 12.47
N ASP A 49 -10.22 -8.24 11.89
CA ASP A 49 -10.48 -9.45 12.67
C ASP A 49 -9.24 -9.89 13.47
N GLU A 50 -8.05 -9.81 12.86
CA GLU A 50 -6.78 -10.09 13.51
C GLU A 50 -6.51 -9.11 14.66
N LEU A 51 -6.58 -7.80 14.40
CA LEU A 51 -6.37 -6.77 15.41
C LEU A 51 -7.36 -6.92 16.56
N ARG A 52 -8.63 -7.21 16.27
CA ARG A 52 -9.66 -7.46 17.28
C ARG A 52 -9.27 -8.64 18.17
N GLY A 53 -8.77 -9.73 17.60
CA GLY A 53 -8.26 -10.88 18.34
C GLY A 53 -7.07 -10.52 19.24
N LEU A 54 -6.10 -9.78 18.69
CA LEU A 54 -4.92 -9.31 19.43
C LEU A 54 -5.30 -8.40 20.62
N LEU A 55 -6.23 -7.48 20.41
CA LEU A 55 -6.74 -6.59 21.46
C LEU A 55 -7.52 -7.37 22.53
N ALA A 56 -8.36 -8.33 22.13
CA ALA A 56 -9.13 -9.15 23.07
C ALA A 56 -8.23 -10.03 23.95
N ASN A 57 -7.11 -10.52 23.41
CA ASN A 57 -6.14 -11.34 24.13
C ASN A 57 -5.05 -10.53 24.83
N ALA A 58 -5.06 -9.20 24.73
CA ALA A 58 -4.00 -8.31 25.23
C ALA A 58 -2.59 -8.64 24.71
N THR A 59 -2.51 -9.15 23.48
CA THR A 59 -1.24 -9.49 22.79
C THR A 59 -0.94 -8.56 21.61
N ALA A 60 -1.69 -7.46 21.47
CA ALA A 60 -1.43 -6.46 20.44
C ALA A 60 -0.06 -5.80 20.67
N PRO A 61 0.70 -5.50 19.60
CA PRO A 61 2.04 -4.94 19.76
C PRO A 61 2.03 -3.56 20.43
N VAL A 62 2.98 -3.33 21.34
CA VAL A 62 3.14 -2.08 22.10
C VAL A 62 4.56 -1.50 22.05
N ALA A 63 5.45 -2.11 21.26
CA ALA A 63 6.83 -1.69 21.02
C ALA A 63 7.21 -2.03 19.57
N ALA A 64 8.38 -1.61 19.08
CA ALA A 64 8.85 -1.98 17.73
C ALA A 64 9.29 -3.46 17.62
N VAL A 65 9.49 -4.12 18.76
CA VAL A 65 9.92 -5.52 18.90
C VAL A 65 8.89 -6.32 19.68
N ASP A 66 8.78 -7.61 19.37
CA ASP A 66 8.02 -8.57 20.17
C ASP A 66 8.74 -8.97 21.46
N GLU A 67 8.10 -9.80 22.29
CA GLU A 67 8.67 -10.31 23.55
C GLU A 67 9.96 -11.12 23.34
N GLY A 68 10.16 -11.68 22.14
CA GLY A 68 11.35 -12.43 21.74
C GLY A 68 12.46 -11.57 21.15
N GLY A 69 12.30 -10.24 21.14
CA GLY A 69 13.27 -9.30 20.58
C GLY A 69 13.32 -9.29 19.05
N ARG A 70 12.32 -9.86 18.37
CA ARG A 70 12.21 -9.82 16.91
C ARG A 70 11.43 -8.59 16.50
N LEU A 71 11.80 -8.00 15.35
CA LEU A 71 11.09 -6.88 14.78
C LEU A 71 9.68 -7.30 14.37
N ILE A 72 8.70 -6.42 14.59
CA ILE A 72 7.35 -6.62 14.11
C ILE A 72 7.37 -6.70 12.58
N GLY A 73 6.73 -7.73 12.04
CA GLY A 73 6.66 -7.98 10.61
C GLY A 73 5.94 -6.85 9.87
N THR A 74 6.33 -6.61 8.62
CA THR A 74 5.58 -5.68 7.74
C THR A 74 4.15 -6.17 7.60
N GLY A 75 3.18 -5.24 7.72
CA GLY A 75 1.76 -5.53 7.59
C GLY A 75 1.09 -6.06 8.87
N THR A 76 1.85 -6.32 9.95
CA THR A 76 1.24 -6.71 11.24
C THR A 76 0.32 -5.59 11.75
N PRO A 77 -0.94 -5.88 12.12
CA PRO A 77 -1.85 -4.86 12.65
C PRO A 77 -1.35 -4.26 13.97
N VAL A 78 -1.18 -2.95 14.01
CA VAL A 78 -0.72 -2.22 15.21
C VAL A 78 -1.76 -1.27 15.79
N ALA A 79 -2.67 -0.76 14.95
CA ALA A 79 -3.70 0.18 15.40
C ALA A 79 -4.96 0.16 14.53
N LEU A 80 -6.07 0.63 15.08
CA LEU A 80 -7.26 1.02 14.33
C LEU A 80 -7.33 2.55 14.29
N LEU A 81 -7.31 3.12 13.09
CA LEU A 81 -7.40 4.56 12.84
C LEU A 81 -8.84 4.92 12.42
N GLU A 82 -9.42 5.90 13.11
CA GLU A 82 -10.75 6.42 12.82
C GLU A 82 -10.71 7.95 12.67
N ILE A 83 -11.20 8.45 11.53
CA ILE A 83 -11.32 9.89 11.24
C ILE A 83 -12.78 10.18 10.85
N PRO A 84 -13.66 10.47 11.83
CA PRO A 84 -15.11 10.56 11.59
C PRO A 84 -15.51 11.56 10.52
N ARG A 85 -14.82 12.71 10.44
CA ARG A 85 -15.10 13.75 9.43
C ARG A 85 -14.94 13.26 7.99
N LEU A 86 -14.04 12.31 7.77
CA LEU A 86 -13.73 11.76 6.45
C LEU A 86 -14.36 10.38 6.23
N GLY A 87 -15.05 9.81 7.23
CA GLY A 87 -15.56 8.44 7.18
C GLY A 87 -14.47 7.36 7.13
N VAL A 88 -13.22 7.71 7.46
CA VAL A 88 -12.10 6.76 7.44
C VAL A 88 -12.16 5.88 8.68
N ARG A 89 -12.11 4.57 8.47
CA ARG A 89 -11.95 3.55 9.50
C ARG A 89 -11.08 2.43 8.94
N GLU A 90 -9.82 2.45 9.30
CA GLU A 90 -8.78 1.65 8.66
C GLU A 90 -7.84 1.06 9.72
N VAL A 91 -7.44 -0.18 9.53
CA VAL A 91 -6.39 -0.83 10.30
C VAL A 91 -5.03 -0.37 9.78
N VAL A 92 -4.21 0.10 10.71
CA VAL A 92 -2.84 0.51 10.47
C VAL A 92 -1.95 -0.70 10.68
N GLY A 93 -1.24 -1.10 9.63
CA GLY A 93 -0.19 -2.12 9.70
C GLY A 93 1.17 -1.52 10.03
N GLU A 94 2.12 -2.32 10.51
CA GLU A 94 3.50 -1.89 10.68
C GLU A 94 4.23 -1.81 9.32
N GLY A 95 4.99 -0.74 9.09
CA GLY A 95 5.79 -0.53 7.88
C GLY A 95 5.09 0.34 6.84
N THR A 96 5.91 1.07 6.07
CA THR A 96 5.43 2.10 5.12
C THR A 96 5.97 1.90 3.70
N SER A 97 6.37 0.67 3.36
CA SER A 97 6.78 0.32 2.00
C SER A 97 5.60 0.43 1.03
N SER A 98 5.90 0.60 -0.26
CA SER A 98 4.86 0.66 -1.29
C SER A 98 3.98 -0.59 -1.25
N ASP A 99 4.57 -1.78 -1.08
CA ASP A 99 3.82 -3.02 -0.98
C ASP A 99 2.93 -3.10 0.27
N ALA A 100 3.44 -2.68 1.44
CA ALA A 100 2.67 -2.66 2.68
C ALA A 100 1.43 -1.76 2.57
N LEU A 101 1.59 -0.58 1.96
CA LEU A 101 0.52 0.41 1.85
C LEU A 101 -0.59 0.04 0.84
N LYS A 102 -0.46 -1.08 0.12
CA LYS A 102 -1.54 -1.62 -0.72
C LYS A 102 -2.69 -2.21 0.09
N SER A 103 -2.40 -2.65 1.32
CA SER A 103 -3.38 -3.27 2.21
C SER A 103 -4.03 -2.26 3.16
N GLY A 104 -3.56 -1.00 3.16
CA GLY A 104 -4.09 0.09 3.98
C GLY A 104 -3.01 1.01 4.56
N PRO A 105 -3.36 1.87 5.52
CA PRO A 105 -2.39 2.75 6.17
C PRO A 105 -1.28 1.99 6.90
N GLY A 106 -0.09 2.58 6.95
CA GLY A 106 1.11 1.98 7.53
C GLY A 106 1.76 2.88 8.58
N HIS A 107 2.24 2.31 9.67
CA HIS A 107 2.98 3.00 10.72
C HIS A 107 4.47 3.02 10.38
N LEU A 108 5.09 4.20 10.51
CA LEU A 108 6.53 4.36 10.26
C LEU A 108 7.34 3.81 11.45
N ARG A 109 8.21 2.87 11.14
CA ARG A 109 8.95 2.03 12.11
C ARG A 109 9.88 2.79 13.06
N ASP A 110 10.43 3.93 12.64
CA ASP A 110 11.27 4.80 13.51
C ASP A 110 10.47 5.81 14.33
N SER A 111 9.14 5.73 14.27
CA SER A 111 8.25 6.55 15.07
C SER A 111 7.64 5.74 16.22
N PRO A 112 7.35 6.36 17.38
CA PRO A 112 6.63 5.69 18.46
C PRO A 112 5.22 5.32 18.02
N LEU A 113 4.68 4.23 18.58
CA LEU A 113 3.30 3.82 18.30
C LEU A 113 2.28 4.89 18.71
N PRO A 114 1.11 4.96 18.07
CA PRO A 114 0.07 5.89 18.45
C PRO A 114 -0.34 5.74 19.93
N GLY A 115 -0.47 6.88 20.61
CA GLY A 115 -0.73 7.02 22.05
C GLY A 115 0.52 7.21 22.90
N GLN A 116 1.69 6.89 22.37
CA GLN A 116 2.95 7.01 23.11
C GLN A 116 3.52 8.44 23.08
N ALA A 117 4.42 8.73 24.01
CA ALA A 117 5.20 9.97 24.00
C ALA A 117 6.07 10.07 22.74
N GLY A 118 6.04 11.23 22.08
CA GLY A 118 6.70 11.49 20.79
C GLY A 118 5.71 11.61 19.62
N ALA A 119 6.23 11.78 18.41
CA ALA A 119 5.42 11.93 17.20
C ALA A 119 5.28 10.58 16.49
N SER A 120 4.10 9.95 16.59
CA SER A 120 3.78 8.79 15.76
C SER A 120 3.51 9.25 14.33
N VAL A 121 3.94 8.46 13.35
CA VAL A 121 3.80 8.81 11.94
C VAL A 121 3.10 7.67 11.20
N ILE A 122 2.02 8.00 10.51
CA ILE A 122 1.22 7.05 9.72
C ILE A 122 1.17 7.53 8.28
N PHE A 123 1.53 6.64 7.36
CA PHE A 123 1.46 6.89 5.93
C PHE A 123 0.19 6.25 5.37
N GLY A 124 -0.37 6.86 4.34
CA GLY A 124 -1.48 6.28 3.60
C GLY A 124 -1.49 6.77 2.17
N ARG A 125 -1.88 5.87 1.26
CA ARG A 125 -2.01 6.19 -0.16
C ARG A 125 -3.10 7.25 -0.37
N ARG A 126 -2.80 8.21 -1.25
CA ARG A 126 -3.79 9.20 -1.71
C ARG A 126 -4.72 8.60 -2.76
N ALA A 127 -4.19 7.72 -3.61
CA ALA A 127 -4.91 7.10 -4.71
C ALA A 127 -4.49 5.62 -4.84
N GLY A 128 -5.27 4.85 -5.60
CA GLY A 128 -5.08 3.40 -5.73
C GLY A 128 -5.36 2.64 -4.44
N TYR A 129 -5.67 1.34 -4.57
CA TYR A 129 -5.83 0.44 -3.40
C TYR A 129 -6.71 1.04 -2.28
N GLY A 130 -7.90 1.53 -2.64
CA GLY A 130 -8.84 2.19 -1.72
C GLY A 130 -8.56 3.67 -1.45
N GLY A 131 -7.29 4.12 -1.50
CA GLY A 131 -6.91 5.53 -1.31
C GLY A 131 -7.35 6.10 0.06
N PRO A 132 -7.01 5.46 1.18
CA PRO A 132 -7.56 5.81 2.50
C PRO A 132 -7.28 7.28 2.90
N PHE A 133 -6.21 7.88 2.38
CA PHE A 133 -5.82 9.26 2.68
C PHE A 133 -6.12 10.25 1.54
N ALA A 134 -7.00 9.90 0.60
CA ALA A 134 -7.39 10.77 -0.52
C ALA A 134 -7.83 12.18 -0.07
N HIS A 135 -8.50 12.27 1.08
CA HIS A 135 -9.18 13.47 1.57
C HIS A 135 -8.61 14.04 2.88
N ILE A 136 -7.45 13.56 3.37
CA ILE A 136 -6.92 14.07 4.66
C ILE A 136 -6.52 15.55 4.62
N GLY A 137 -6.32 16.12 3.43
CA GLY A 137 -6.12 17.56 3.25
C GLY A 137 -7.35 18.41 3.55
N GLU A 138 -8.54 17.82 3.70
CA GLU A 138 -9.80 18.50 4.05
C GLU A 138 -10.00 18.63 5.57
N LEU A 139 -9.08 18.06 6.37
CA LEU A 139 -9.08 18.20 7.82
C LEU A 139 -8.75 19.64 8.22
N GLY A 140 -9.59 20.19 9.08
CA GLY A 140 -9.41 21.47 9.72
C GLY A 140 -8.85 21.34 11.13
N GLN A 141 -8.32 22.44 11.64
CA GLN A 141 -7.92 22.53 13.04
C GLN A 141 -9.11 22.20 13.96
N GLY A 142 -8.87 21.35 14.95
CA GLY A 142 -9.89 20.95 15.92
C GLY A 142 -10.58 19.62 15.61
N ASP A 143 -10.46 19.11 14.38
CA ASP A 143 -11.01 17.81 14.00
C ASP A 143 -10.40 16.68 14.83
N ARG A 144 -11.20 15.64 15.07
CA ARG A 144 -10.80 14.51 15.92
C ARG A 144 -10.31 13.35 15.08
N ILE A 145 -9.23 12.74 15.55
CA ILE A 145 -8.70 11.46 15.06
C ILE A 145 -8.62 10.54 16.27
N THR A 146 -9.23 9.37 16.18
CA THR A 146 -9.15 8.35 17.22
C THR A 146 -8.26 7.22 16.74
N VAL A 147 -7.31 6.80 17.57
CA VAL A 147 -6.45 5.66 17.27
C VAL A 147 -6.52 4.66 18.42
N THR A 148 -6.96 3.44 18.15
CA THR A 148 -7.03 2.36 19.14
C THR A 148 -5.83 1.44 18.96
N THR A 149 -5.02 1.28 20.01
CA THR A 149 -3.84 0.41 20.03
C THR A 149 -3.93 -0.59 21.18
N GLY A 150 -2.93 -1.48 21.29
CA GLY A 150 -2.80 -2.38 22.45
C GLY A 150 -2.75 -1.66 23.80
N GLN A 151 -2.40 -0.37 23.83
CA GLN A 151 -2.32 0.43 25.05
C GLN A 151 -3.60 1.24 25.36
N GLY A 152 -4.66 1.05 24.55
CA GLY A 152 -5.98 1.67 24.73
C GLY A 152 -6.37 2.60 23.58
N VAL A 153 -7.38 3.42 23.85
CA VAL A 153 -7.95 4.39 22.89
C VAL A 153 -7.27 5.75 23.08
N HIS A 154 -6.76 6.30 22.00
CA HIS A 154 -6.03 7.56 21.97
C HIS A 154 -6.73 8.58 21.11
N VAL A 155 -7.03 9.75 21.68
CA VAL A 155 -7.77 10.80 20.97
C VAL A 155 -6.82 11.93 20.62
N TYR A 156 -6.75 12.25 19.35
CA TYR A 156 -5.96 13.33 18.79
C TYR A 156 -6.84 14.45 18.25
N GLN A 157 -6.31 15.67 18.29
CA GLN A 157 -6.93 16.85 17.71
C GLN A 157 -6.01 17.47 16.66
N VAL A 158 -6.53 17.61 15.43
CA VAL A 158 -5.81 18.20 14.31
C VAL A 158 -5.38 19.62 14.64
N GLN A 159 -4.10 19.91 14.40
CA GLN A 159 -3.51 21.24 14.57
C GLN A 159 -3.45 22.00 13.26
N GLY A 160 -3.25 21.29 12.15
CA GLY A 160 -3.21 21.87 10.81
C GLY A 160 -2.69 20.90 9.76
N VAL A 161 -2.81 21.32 8.50
CA VAL A 161 -2.31 20.63 7.32
C VAL A 161 -1.08 21.38 6.81
N ARG A 162 -0.06 20.63 6.38
CA ARG A 162 1.20 21.12 5.83
C ARG A 162 1.52 20.48 4.48
N ARG A 163 2.20 21.21 3.62
CA ARG A 163 2.72 20.78 2.30
C ARG A 163 4.26 20.97 2.25
N ALA A 164 4.97 20.61 1.18
CA ALA A 164 6.39 20.97 1.15
C ALA A 164 6.58 22.48 1.07
N GLY A 165 7.68 22.91 1.68
CA GLY A 165 8.02 24.31 1.88
C GLY A 165 7.46 24.88 3.18
N ASP A 166 6.45 24.26 3.78
CA ASP A 166 5.98 24.70 5.09
C ASP A 166 7.03 24.47 6.18
N PRO A 167 7.18 25.42 7.13
CA PRO A 167 8.15 25.28 8.21
C PRO A 167 7.91 23.98 8.97
N TYR A 168 8.99 23.23 9.19
CA TYR A 168 8.95 21.97 9.91
C TYR A 168 8.41 22.21 11.32
N ARG A 169 7.19 21.76 11.61
CA ARG A 169 6.67 21.76 12.98
C ARG A 169 7.25 20.55 13.71
N HIS A 170 8.23 20.87 14.56
CA HIS A 170 8.96 19.89 15.34
C HIS A 170 8.02 19.17 16.32
N LYS A 171 8.26 17.85 16.40
CA LYS A 171 8.19 16.96 17.57
C LYS A 171 7.40 17.51 18.76
N PRO A 172 6.36 16.79 19.24
CA PRO A 172 5.63 17.13 20.46
C PRO A 172 6.57 17.51 21.59
N ALA A 173 6.15 18.48 22.41
CA ALA A 173 6.90 18.85 23.62
C ALA A 173 7.24 17.60 24.44
N ALA A 174 8.36 17.65 25.17
CA ALA A 174 8.83 16.50 25.95
C ALA A 174 7.70 15.91 26.82
N GLY A 175 7.50 14.59 26.72
CA GLY A 175 6.43 13.87 27.43
C GLY A 175 5.02 14.05 26.84
N LYS A 176 4.85 14.71 25.69
CA LYS A 176 3.59 14.78 24.95
C LYS A 176 3.59 13.81 23.77
N GLY A 177 2.41 13.34 23.40
CA GLY A 177 2.17 12.56 22.19
C GLY A 177 1.69 13.44 21.04
N GLY A 178 2.04 13.06 19.82
CA GLY A 178 1.53 13.66 18.59
C GLY A 178 1.38 12.61 17.51
N LEU A 179 0.62 12.95 16.49
CA LEU A 179 0.36 12.11 15.33
C LEU A 179 0.58 12.93 14.07
N THR A 180 1.31 12.37 13.12
CA THR A 180 1.48 12.94 11.78
C THR A 180 0.93 11.96 10.76
N LEU A 181 -0.13 12.34 10.05
CA LEU A 181 -0.60 11.60 8.89
C LEU A 181 0.14 12.10 7.65
N VAL A 182 0.58 11.21 6.77
CA VAL A 182 1.40 11.53 5.61
C VAL A 182 0.79 10.91 4.36
N THR A 183 0.59 11.72 3.33
CA THR A 183 0.10 11.26 2.02
C THR A 183 0.69 12.07 0.87
N ALA A 184 0.39 11.67 -0.36
CA ALA A 184 0.81 12.38 -1.55
C ALA A 184 0.08 13.71 -1.74
N ASP A 185 0.78 14.68 -2.32
CA ASP A 185 0.23 15.95 -2.80
C ASP A 185 0.70 16.27 -4.22
N GLY A 186 -0.06 17.12 -4.90
CA GLY A 186 0.15 17.48 -6.30
C GLY A 186 -0.94 16.94 -7.21
N SER A 187 -0.61 16.77 -8.49
CA SER A 187 -1.59 16.32 -9.49
C SER A 187 -1.98 14.86 -9.27
N PHE A 188 -3.22 14.51 -9.60
CA PHE A 188 -3.77 13.16 -9.35
C PHE A 188 -2.95 12.03 -9.99
N PHE A 189 -2.34 12.29 -11.16
CA PHE A 189 -1.55 11.29 -11.89
C PHE A 189 -0.03 11.38 -11.66
N LEU A 190 0.46 12.55 -11.24
CA LEU A 190 1.89 12.83 -11.02
C LEU A 190 2.03 13.69 -9.76
N PRO A 191 1.92 13.09 -8.57
CA PRO A 191 2.20 13.79 -7.34
C PRO A 191 3.71 14.03 -7.22
N SER A 192 4.06 15.24 -6.83
CA SER A 192 5.45 15.71 -6.73
C SER A 192 5.83 16.05 -5.30
N ASP A 193 4.87 16.00 -4.38
CA ASP A 193 5.02 16.54 -3.04
C ASP A 193 4.24 15.68 -2.01
N VAL A 194 4.43 15.96 -0.72
CA VAL A 194 3.88 15.23 0.41
C VAL A 194 3.05 16.17 1.28
N LEU A 195 1.79 15.81 1.49
CA LEU A 195 0.88 16.44 2.44
C LEU A 195 1.01 15.77 3.80
N ARG A 196 1.06 16.58 4.85
CA ARG A 196 1.16 16.13 6.24
C ARG A 196 0.06 16.76 7.07
N VAL A 197 -0.61 15.97 7.91
CA VAL A 197 -1.57 16.48 8.89
C VAL A 197 -1.03 16.22 10.28
N ASP A 198 -0.76 17.28 11.01
CA ASP A 198 -0.28 17.16 12.40
C ASP A 198 -1.46 17.23 13.36
N ALA A 199 -1.46 16.35 14.35
CA ALA A 199 -2.44 16.32 15.43
C ALA A 199 -1.74 16.15 16.78
N LYS A 200 -2.27 16.83 17.80
CA LYS A 200 -1.82 16.70 19.19
C LYS A 200 -2.61 15.63 19.91
N LEU A 201 -1.96 14.84 20.76
CA LEU A 201 -2.66 13.92 21.65
C LEU A 201 -3.40 14.71 22.74
N VAL A 202 -4.68 14.37 22.94
CA VAL A 202 -5.57 14.99 23.94
C VAL A 202 -5.85 14.04 25.10
N SER A 203 -5.81 12.73 24.87
CA SER A 203 -5.91 11.71 25.92
C SER A 203 -4.60 11.50 26.68
N ASP A 204 -4.62 10.62 27.67
CA ASP A 204 -3.45 10.28 28.47
C ASP A 204 -2.30 9.73 27.60
N VAL A 205 -1.11 10.27 27.82
CA VAL A 205 0.10 9.84 27.12
C VAL A 205 0.59 8.53 27.72
N ARG A 206 0.86 7.54 26.86
CA ARG A 206 1.47 6.28 27.27
C ARG A 206 3.00 6.36 27.22
N PRO A 207 3.70 5.62 28.08
CA PRO A 207 5.16 5.51 27.98
C PRO A 207 5.53 4.87 26.64
N THR A 208 6.61 5.36 26.03
CA THR A 208 7.17 4.76 24.82
C THR A 208 8.14 3.66 25.19
N SER A 209 8.07 2.53 24.48
CA SER A 209 9.01 1.41 24.61
C SER A 209 10.18 1.50 23.63
N GLY A 210 10.34 2.65 22.97
CA GLY A 210 11.33 2.88 21.92
C GLY A 210 10.80 2.55 20.52
N ALA A 211 11.27 3.33 19.55
CA ALA A 211 11.08 3.09 18.12
C ALA A 211 12.38 2.58 17.50
N LEU A 212 12.34 2.10 16.26
CA LEU A 212 13.56 1.74 15.56
C LEU A 212 14.46 2.97 15.39
N PRO A 213 15.80 2.83 15.48
CA PRO A 213 16.68 3.91 15.10
C PRO A 213 16.46 4.27 13.62
N SER A 214 16.47 5.56 13.29
CA SER A 214 16.18 6.04 11.94
C SER A 214 17.13 5.47 10.86
N PHE A 215 18.36 5.10 11.24
CA PHE A 215 19.33 4.44 10.33
C PHE A 215 18.99 2.98 10.04
N ALA A 216 18.14 2.34 10.85
CA ALA A 216 17.71 0.95 10.67
C ALA A 216 16.46 0.82 9.80
N VAL A 217 15.78 1.93 9.47
CA VAL A 217 14.61 1.94 8.59
C VAL A 217 15.07 1.85 7.12
N PRO A 218 14.54 0.88 6.35
CA PRO A 218 14.87 0.77 4.93
C PRO A 218 14.49 2.02 4.12
N GLU A 219 15.26 2.34 3.08
CA GLU A 219 15.01 3.56 2.29
C GLU A 219 13.65 3.56 1.57
N HIS A 220 13.14 2.37 1.21
CA HIS A 220 11.84 2.21 0.55
C HIS A 220 10.63 2.51 1.46
N GLU A 221 10.85 2.75 2.75
CA GLU A 221 9.84 3.21 3.71
C GLU A 221 9.80 4.75 3.85
N ARG A 222 10.69 5.48 3.15
CA ARG A 222 10.65 6.95 3.15
C ARG A 222 9.44 7.47 2.36
N PRO A 223 8.94 8.69 2.66
CA PRO A 223 7.86 9.29 1.89
C PRO A 223 8.22 9.36 0.40
N MET A 224 7.30 8.97 -0.48
CA MET A 224 7.47 8.92 -1.94
C MET A 224 8.54 7.96 -2.45
N ALA A 225 9.04 7.05 -1.61
CA ALA A 225 9.96 6.03 -2.06
C ALA A 225 9.20 4.87 -2.75
N GLY A 226 9.76 4.36 -3.84
CA GLY A 226 9.38 3.08 -4.43
C GLY A 226 10.33 1.97 -3.98
N ASP A 227 9.93 0.71 -4.15
CA ASP A 227 10.77 -0.44 -3.79
C ASP A 227 11.55 -0.96 -5.02
N ALA A 228 12.82 -0.60 -5.14
CA ALA A 228 13.69 -1.11 -6.20
C ALA A 228 13.88 -2.64 -6.15
N GLY A 229 13.68 -3.27 -4.98
CA GLY A 229 13.68 -4.73 -4.84
C GLY A 229 12.60 -5.40 -5.68
N ALA A 230 11.52 -4.69 -6.01
CA ALA A 230 10.44 -5.19 -6.86
C ALA A 230 10.85 -5.34 -8.34
N LEU A 231 12.02 -4.82 -8.77
CA LEU A 231 12.48 -4.97 -10.16
C LEU A 231 12.69 -6.43 -10.55
N VAL A 232 13.24 -7.23 -9.63
CA VAL A 232 13.51 -8.66 -9.87
C VAL A 232 12.20 -9.44 -10.07
N PRO A 233 11.21 -9.42 -9.15
CA PRO A 233 9.95 -10.11 -9.37
C PRO A 233 9.20 -9.58 -10.60
N VAL A 234 9.23 -8.27 -10.87
CA VAL A 234 8.62 -7.70 -12.09
C VAL A 234 9.26 -8.29 -13.34
N ALA A 235 10.59 -8.37 -13.42
CA ALA A 235 11.29 -8.95 -14.56
C ALA A 235 10.95 -10.45 -14.74
N LEU A 236 10.90 -11.20 -13.64
CA LEU A 236 10.53 -12.63 -13.67
C LEU A 236 9.09 -12.84 -14.14
N TRP A 237 8.14 -12.08 -13.61
CA TRP A 237 6.74 -12.17 -14.04
C TRP A 237 6.54 -11.69 -15.48
N ALA A 238 7.27 -10.66 -15.91
CA ALA A 238 7.26 -10.23 -17.31
C ALA A 238 7.77 -11.34 -18.23
N LEU A 239 8.84 -12.05 -17.86
CA LEU A 239 9.34 -13.20 -18.60
C LEU A 239 8.29 -14.33 -18.65
N ILE A 240 7.62 -14.63 -17.53
CA ILE A 240 6.55 -15.64 -17.49
C ILE A 240 5.39 -15.25 -18.41
N VAL A 241 4.97 -13.98 -18.41
CA VAL A 241 3.95 -13.46 -19.33
C VAL A 241 4.35 -13.66 -20.79
N VAL A 242 5.61 -13.35 -21.13
CA VAL A 242 6.14 -13.52 -22.49
C VAL A 242 6.11 -15.00 -22.89
N VAL A 243 6.62 -15.90 -22.03
CA VAL A 243 6.61 -17.36 -22.28
C VAL A 243 5.18 -17.88 -22.42
N ALA A 244 4.26 -17.45 -21.55
CA ALA A 244 2.85 -17.83 -21.62
C ALA A 244 2.20 -17.33 -22.92
N ALA A 245 2.50 -16.11 -23.35
CA ALA A 245 2.00 -15.55 -24.60
C ALA A 245 2.47 -16.38 -25.80
N PHE A 246 3.76 -16.75 -25.86
CA PHE A 246 4.26 -17.66 -26.88
C PHE A 246 3.58 -19.03 -26.82
N GLY A 247 3.35 -19.58 -25.63
CA GLY A 247 2.61 -20.83 -25.43
C GLY A 247 1.18 -20.77 -25.95
N VAL A 248 0.46 -19.66 -25.71
CA VAL A 248 -0.91 -19.44 -26.20
C VAL A 248 -0.93 -19.32 -27.73
N VAL A 249 0.02 -18.58 -28.32
CA VAL A 249 0.16 -18.48 -29.79
C VAL A 249 0.49 -19.84 -30.40
N TYR A 250 1.36 -20.63 -29.78
CA TYR A 250 1.67 -22.00 -30.22
C TYR A 250 0.43 -22.91 -30.14
N LEU A 251 -0.34 -22.81 -29.05
CA LEU A 251 -1.59 -23.57 -28.88
C LEU A 251 -2.63 -23.18 -29.92
N TYR A 252 -2.73 -21.89 -30.24
CA TYR A 252 -3.60 -21.36 -31.28
C TYR A 252 -3.29 -21.95 -32.65
N GLN A 253 -2.00 -22.10 -32.97
CA GLN A 253 -1.56 -22.71 -34.23
C GLN A 253 -1.80 -24.23 -34.28
N ARG A 254 -1.69 -24.95 -33.15
CA ARG A 254 -1.73 -26.42 -33.13
C ARG A 254 -3.11 -27.03 -32.87
N LEU A 255 -3.90 -26.44 -31.98
CA LEU A 255 -5.18 -26.99 -31.49
C LEU A 255 -6.40 -26.17 -31.91
N GLY A 256 -6.19 -25.07 -32.63
CA GLY A 256 -7.24 -24.20 -33.14
C GLY A 256 -7.69 -23.10 -32.18
N ARG A 257 -8.48 -22.17 -32.72
CA ARG A 257 -8.79 -20.86 -32.11
C ARG A 257 -9.52 -20.97 -30.77
N TRP A 258 -10.44 -21.94 -30.63
CA TRP A 258 -11.29 -22.08 -29.45
C TRP A 258 -10.50 -22.50 -28.21
N HIS A 259 -9.67 -23.55 -28.32
CA HIS A 259 -8.86 -24.04 -27.21
C HIS A 259 -7.85 -22.99 -26.72
N ALA A 260 -7.23 -22.25 -27.63
CA ALA A 260 -6.29 -21.20 -27.30
C ALA A 260 -6.96 -20.01 -26.58
N TRP A 261 -8.19 -19.65 -26.95
CA TRP A 261 -8.93 -18.59 -26.26
C TRP A 261 -9.38 -19.02 -24.86
N VAL A 262 -9.94 -20.23 -24.72
CA VAL A 262 -10.46 -20.73 -23.43
C VAL A 262 -9.35 -20.88 -22.40
N VAL A 263 -8.14 -21.28 -22.81
CA VAL A 263 -6.99 -21.42 -21.89
C VAL A 263 -6.19 -20.11 -21.79
N GLY A 264 -5.96 -19.44 -22.90
CA GLY A 264 -5.04 -18.30 -22.97
C GLY A 264 -5.56 -17.04 -22.29
N VAL A 265 -6.86 -16.74 -22.42
CA VAL A 265 -7.44 -15.54 -21.80
C VAL A 265 -7.36 -15.58 -20.26
N PRO A 266 -7.85 -16.62 -19.56
CA PRO A 266 -7.76 -16.65 -18.11
C PRO A 266 -6.30 -16.71 -17.62
N LEU A 267 -5.43 -17.45 -18.31
CA LEU A 267 -4.02 -17.54 -17.96
C LEU A 267 -3.32 -16.18 -18.09
N LEU A 268 -3.39 -15.54 -19.26
CA LEU A 268 -2.75 -14.24 -19.50
C LEU A 268 -3.39 -13.13 -18.68
N GLY A 269 -4.70 -13.19 -18.44
CA GLY A 269 -5.38 -12.24 -17.55
C GLY A 269 -4.87 -12.34 -16.11
N ALA A 270 -4.79 -13.55 -15.55
CA ALA A 270 -4.25 -13.75 -14.21
C ALA A 270 -2.78 -13.30 -14.11
N LEU A 271 -1.94 -13.67 -15.09
CA LEU A 271 -0.54 -13.25 -15.14
C LEU A 271 -0.38 -11.73 -15.33
N GLY A 272 -1.27 -11.11 -16.11
CA GLY A 272 -1.29 -9.67 -16.32
C GLY A 272 -1.64 -8.92 -15.04
N VAL A 273 -2.62 -9.41 -14.28
CA VAL A 273 -3.00 -8.85 -12.97
C VAL A 273 -1.88 -9.01 -11.95
N THR A 274 -1.22 -10.17 -11.89
CA THR A 274 -0.10 -10.37 -10.96
C THR A 274 1.09 -9.49 -11.33
N LEU A 275 1.45 -9.40 -12.61
CA LEU A 275 2.50 -8.49 -13.06
C LEU A 275 2.16 -7.04 -12.73
N ALA A 276 0.93 -6.61 -12.97
CA ALA A 276 0.48 -5.26 -12.63
C ALA A 276 0.63 -4.95 -11.13
N ASP A 277 0.25 -5.91 -10.27
CA ASP A 277 0.40 -5.76 -8.83
C ASP A 277 1.87 -5.68 -8.37
N GLN A 278 2.76 -6.45 -9.00
CA GLN A 278 4.20 -6.35 -8.74
C GLN A 278 4.77 -5.01 -9.20
N THR A 279 4.35 -4.52 -10.36
CA THR A 279 4.77 -3.20 -10.85
C THR A 279 4.30 -2.06 -9.95
N ALA A 280 3.17 -2.22 -9.25
CA ALA A 280 2.68 -1.22 -8.31
C ALA A 280 3.61 -1.00 -7.10
N ALA A 281 4.45 -1.99 -6.73
CA ALA A 281 5.43 -1.83 -5.66
C ALA A 281 6.62 -0.95 -6.06
N LEU A 282 6.89 -0.79 -7.36
CA LEU A 282 7.90 0.13 -7.89
C LEU A 282 7.45 1.59 -7.81
N LEU A 283 6.14 1.83 -7.75
CA LEU A 283 5.60 3.18 -7.65
C LEU A 283 5.85 3.76 -6.25
N PRO A 284 5.92 5.09 -6.14
CA PRO A 284 5.97 5.78 -4.86
C PRO A 284 4.91 5.25 -3.89
N ASN A 285 5.31 4.99 -2.64
CA ASN A 285 4.48 4.34 -1.64
C ASN A 285 3.17 5.09 -1.29
N LEU A 286 3.08 6.39 -1.56
CA LEU A 286 1.91 7.21 -1.24
C LEU A 286 0.89 7.33 -2.40
N ILE A 287 1.09 6.64 -3.53
CA ILE A 287 0.29 6.81 -4.77
C ILE A 287 -0.36 5.52 -5.26
#